data_AF-A0A379VNG6-F1
#
_entry.id   AF-A0A379VNG6-F1
#
_cell.length_a   1.000
_cell.length_b   1.000
_cell.length_c   1.000
_cell.angle_alpha   90.00
_cell.angle_beta   90.00
_cell.angle_gamma   90.00
#
_symmetry.space_group_name_H-M   'P 1'
#
loop_
_entity.id
_entity.type
_entity.pdbx_description
1 polymer ?
#
loop_
_entity_poly.entity_id
_entity_poly.type
_entity_poly.pdbx_seq_one_letter_code
_entity_poly.pdbx_strand_id
1 'polypeptide(L)'
;MKTNQHDAAMDDFNIQRERAFSGAGRIVLICSLLFLILGIWAWFGRLDEVSTGNGKVIPSSREQVLQSLDGGILAQLTVREGDRVQANQIVARLDPTRLASSVGESAAKYRASLASSARLTAEVSDLPLAFPAELNGWPDLIAAETRLYKSRRAQLADTEAELRDALASVNKELTITQRLEKSGAASHV
;
A
#
# COMPACT_ATOMS: atom_id res chain seq x y z
N MET A 1 81.92 -33.80 -96.29
CA MET A 1 81.19 -34.93 -95.69
C MET A 1 80.03 -34.34 -94.91
N LYS A 2 78.83 -34.82 -95.20
CA LYS A 2 77.47 -34.27 -94.96
C LYS A 2 77.26 -33.65 -93.56
N THR A 3 76.83 -32.38 -93.54
CA THR A 3 76.12 -31.78 -92.40
C THR A 3 74.82 -32.54 -92.20
N ASN A 4 74.70 -33.19 -91.04
CA ASN A 4 73.54 -33.99 -90.68
C ASN A 4 72.33 -33.06 -90.49
N GLN A 5 71.44 -33.06 -91.48
CA GLN A 5 70.21 -32.25 -91.52
C GLN A 5 69.20 -32.63 -90.43
N HIS A 6 69.45 -33.73 -89.70
CA HIS A 6 68.65 -34.20 -88.57
C HIS A 6 68.98 -33.47 -87.25
N ASP A 7 70.22 -32.98 -87.06
CA ASP A 7 70.65 -32.31 -85.83
C ASP A 7 70.19 -30.85 -85.77
N ALA A 8 70.14 -30.16 -86.92
CA ALA A 8 69.69 -28.77 -87.00
C ALA A 8 68.18 -28.60 -86.68
N ALA A 9 67.37 -29.64 -86.91
CA ALA A 9 65.93 -29.60 -86.62
C ALA A 9 65.60 -29.85 -85.14
N MET A 10 66.45 -30.61 -84.42
CA MET A 10 66.31 -30.86 -82.98
C MET A 10 66.72 -29.63 -82.16
N ASP A 11 67.70 -28.84 -82.63
CA ASP A 11 68.17 -27.64 -81.93
C ASP A 11 67.20 -26.45 -82.11
N ASP A 12 66.58 -26.31 -83.29
CA ASP A 12 65.57 -25.28 -83.58
C ASP A 12 64.30 -25.45 -82.72
N PHE A 13 63.85 -26.69 -82.51
CA PHE A 13 62.73 -27.00 -81.59
C PHE A 13 63.03 -26.66 -80.13
N ASN A 14 64.29 -26.76 -79.70
CA ASN A 14 64.69 -26.50 -78.32
C ASN A 14 64.81 -24.98 -78.05
N ILE A 15 65.38 -24.22 -78.99
CA ILE A 15 65.51 -22.75 -78.88
C ILE A 15 64.16 -22.03 -78.92
N GLN A 16 63.15 -22.57 -79.62
CA GLN A 16 61.79 -22.03 -79.61
C GLN A 16 61.06 -22.22 -78.27
N ARG A 17 61.35 -23.32 -77.55
CA ARG A 17 60.77 -23.63 -76.23
C ARG A 17 61.38 -22.76 -75.12
N GLU A 18 62.66 -22.39 -75.21
CA GLU A 18 63.29 -21.49 -74.23
C GLU A 18 62.82 -20.03 -74.34
N ARG A 19 62.45 -19.56 -75.54
CA ARG A 19 61.89 -18.21 -75.74
C ARG A 19 60.46 -18.06 -75.21
N ALA A 20 59.70 -19.14 -75.09
CA ALA A 20 58.37 -19.15 -74.46
C ALA A 20 58.43 -18.93 -72.93
N PHE A 21 59.56 -19.27 -72.29
CA PHE A 21 59.75 -19.11 -70.84
C PHE A 21 60.10 -17.67 -70.42
N SER A 22 60.61 -16.83 -71.32
CA SER A 22 60.92 -15.42 -70.98
C SER A 22 59.67 -14.58 -70.72
N GLY A 23 58.54 -14.91 -71.36
CA GLY A 23 57.23 -14.31 -71.07
C GLY A 23 56.63 -14.86 -69.79
N ALA A 24 56.70 -16.17 -69.59
CA ALA A 24 56.19 -16.84 -68.38
C ALA A 24 56.89 -16.35 -67.10
N GLY A 25 58.22 -16.18 -67.13
CA GLY A 25 58.97 -15.64 -65.98
C GLY A 25 58.59 -14.20 -65.62
N ARG A 26 58.31 -13.36 -66.63
CA ARG A 26 57.80 -12.00 -66.40
C ARG A 26 56.40 -12.00 -65.81
N ILE A 27 55.54 -12.90 -66.27
CA ILE A 27 54.18 -13.07 -65.71
C ILE A 27 54.26 -13.53 -64.25
N VAL A 28 55.13 -14.48 -63.92
CA VAL A 28 55.33 -14.94 -62.53
C VAL A 28 55.85 -13.81 -61.63
N LEU A 29 56.80 -13.00 -62.11
CA LEU A 29 57.30 -11.83 -61.37
C LEU A 29 56.22 -10.76 -61.15
N ILE A 30 55.41 -10.46 -62.17
CA ILE A 30 54.32 -9.50 -62.06
C ILE A 30 53.26 -10.00 -61.08
N CYS A 31 52.89 -11.29 -61.15
CA CYS A 31 51.96 -11.91 -60.21
C CYS A 31 52.52 -11.88 -58.78
N SER A 32 53.79 -12.22 -58.59
CA SER A 32 54.49 -12.15 -57.29
C SER A 32 54.43 -10.74 -56.70
N LEU A 33 54.76 -9.72 -57.51
CA LEU A 33 54.72 -8.33 -57.09
C LEU A 33 53.30 -7.87 -56.74
N LEU A 34 52.30 -8.28 -57.53
CA LEU A 34 50.89 -7.99 -57.26
C LEU A 34 50.43 -8.61 -55.94
N PHE A 35 50.80 -9.87 -55.67
CA PHE A 35 50.49 -10.53 -54.40
C PHE A 35 51.15 -9.85 -53.21
N LEU A 36 52.41 -9.40 -53.36
CA LEU A 36 53.10 -8.62 -52.33
C LEU A 36 52.37 -7.30 -52.03
N ILE A 37 51.96 -6.57 -53.06
CA ILE A 37 51.23 -5.30 -52.92
C ILE A 37 49.87 -5.52 -52.24
N LEU A 38 49.11 -6.53 -52.67
CA LEU A 38 47.81 -6.86 -52.07
C LEU A 38 47.95 -7.36 -50.63
N GLY A 39 48.99 -8.13 -50.33
CA GLY A 39 49.29 -8.59 -48.97
C GLY A 39 49.62 -7.43 -48.02
N ILE A 40 50.44 -6.47 -48.47
CA ILE A 40 50.74 -5.26 -47.71
C ILE A 40 49.44 -4.46 -47.48
N TRP A 41 48.62 -4.27 -48.51
CA TRP A 41 47.35 -3.55 -48.38
C TRP A 41 46.40 -4.23 -47.40
N ALA A 42 46.25 -5.55 -47.46
CA ALA A 42 45.41 -6.32 -46.54
C ALA A 42 45.92 -6.28 -45.10
N TRP A 43 47.24 -6.18 -44.89
CA TRP A 43 47.83 -6.04 -43.56
C TRP A 43 47.49 -4.69 -42.90
N PHE A 44 47.44 -3.61 -43.68
CA PHE A 44 47.07 -2.28 -43.17
C PHE A 44 45.55 -2.01 -43.22
N GLY A 45 44.80 -2.80 -43.97
CA GLY A 45 43.34 -2.70 -44.06
C GLY A 45 42.68 -3.08 -42.74
N ARG A 46 42.17 -2.08 -42.02
CA ARG A 46 41.26 -2.32 -40.89
C ARG A 46 39.85 -2.55 -41.43
N LEU A 47 39.30 -3.73 -41.15
CA LEU A 47 37.91 -4.03 -41.43
C LEU A 47 37.09 -3.59 -40.22
N ASP A 48 36.41 -2.45 -40.32
CA ASP A 48 35.54 -1.95 -39.27
C ASP A 48 34.23 -2.74 -39.28
N GLU A 49 34.10 -3.69 -38.37
CA GLU A 49 32.86 -4.45 -38.16
C GLU A 49 31.91 -3.65 -37.27
N VAL A 50 30.88 -3.05 -37.87
CA VAL A 50 29.80 -2.40 -37.12
C VAL A 50 28.69 -3.43 -36.86
N SER A 51 28.71 -4.01 -35.66
CA SER A 51 27.61 -4.86 -35.18
C SER A 51 26.48 -3.99 -34.63
N THR A 52 25.38 -3.86 -35.38
CA THR A 52 24.16 -3.19 -34.89
C THR A 52 23.31 -4.16 -34.09
N GLY A 53 23.28 -4.00 -32.77
CA GLY A 53 22.38 -4.72 -31.87
C GLY A 53 21.12 -3.91 -31.56
N ASN A 54 19.93 -4.54 -31.64
CA ASN A 54 18.68 -3.92 -31.18
C ASN A 54 18.62 -3.94 -29.65
N GLY A 55 18.96 -2.83 -29.00
CA GLY A 55 18.75 -2.64 -27.57
C GLY A 55 17.36 -2.05 -27.30
N LYS A 56 16.53 -2.73 -26.51
CA LYS A 56 15.28 -2.15 -25.98
C LYS A 56 15.57 -1.57 -24.61
N VAL A 57 15.37 -0.26 -24.45
CA VAL A 57 15.40 0.38 -23.12
C VAL A 57 14.15 -0.06 -22.38
N ILE A 58 14.32 -0.97 -21.43
CA ILE A 58 13.26 -1.42 -20.53
C ILE A 58 13.46 -0.63 -19.22
N PRO A 59 12.45 0.11 -18.73
CA PRO A 59 12.55 0.71 -17.41
C PRO A 59 12.81 -0.39 -16.37
N SER A 60 13.79 -0.17 -15.49
CA SER A 60 14.11 -1.11 -14.41
C SER A 60 12.97 -1.21 -13.38
N SER A 61 12.14 -0.18 -13.27
CA SER A 61 10.98 -0.11 -12.38
C SER A 61 9.72 -0.65 -13.07
N ARG A 62 9.01 -1.56 -12.39
CA ARG A 62 7.67 -1.98 -12.80
C ARG A 62 6.69 -0.81 -12.71
N GLU A 63 5.77 -0.75 -13.66
CA GLU A 63 4.60 0.12 -13.57
C GLU A 63 3.82 -0.21 -12.28
N GLN A 64 3.64 0.78 -11.41
CA GLN A 64 2.88 0.63 -10.17
C GLN A 64 1.58 1.41 -10.30
N VAL A 65 0.46 0.69 -10.29
CA VAL A 65 -0.86 1.31 -10.25
C VAL A 65 -1.15 1.74 -8.81
N LEU A 66 -1.15 3.05 -8.57
CA LEU A 66 -1.52 3.65 -7.28
C LEU A 66 -3.04 3.75 -7.20
N GLN A 67 -3.65 2.84 -6.44
CA GLN A 67 -5.10 2.85 -6.15
C GLN A 67 -5.34 3.18 -4.68
N SER A 68 -6.34 4.03 -4.41
CA SER A 68 -6.79 4.29 -3.04
C SER A 68 -7.59 3.09 -2.51
N LEU A 69 -7.23 2.61 -1.31
CA LEU A 69 -7.93 1.53 -0.60
C LEU A 69 -9.29 1.97 -0.03
N ASP A 70 -9.39 3.22 0.41
CA ASP A 70 -10.59 3.74 1.10
C ASP A 70 -11.68 4.23 0.13
N GLY A 71 -11.33 4.54 -1.12
CA GLY A 71 -12.24 5.21 -2.04
C GLY A 71 -12.67 6.60 -1.52
N GLY A 72 -13.12 7.48 -2.42
CA GLY A 72 -13.57 8.82 -2.01
C GLY A 72 -13.45 9.84 -3.12
N ILE A 73 -14.01 11.03 -2.87
CA ILE A 73 -13.97 12.13 -3.84
C ILE A 73 -12.56 12.71 -3.84
N LEU A 74 -11.94 12.81 -5.00
CA LEU A 74 -10.65 13.48 -5.16
C LEU A 74 -10.84 14.99 -4.92
N ALA A 75 -10.19 15.53 -3.89
CA ALA A 75 -10.23 16.95 -3.59
C ALA A 75 -9.13 17.72 -4.32
N GLN A 76 -7.93 17.15 -4.40
CA GLN A 76 -6.79 17.80 -5.03
C GLN A 76 -5.82 16.78 -5.62
N LEU A 77 -5.35 17.01 -6.84
CA LEU A 77 -4.23 16.30 -7.45
C LEU A 77 -3.02 17.25 -7.50
N THR A 78 -1.91 16.87 -6.90
CA THR A 78 -0.72 17.73 -6.72
C THR A 78 0.33 17.49 -7.81
N VAL A 79 0.15 16.47 -8.65
CA VAL A 79 1.11 16.07 -9.69
C VAL A 79 0.47 16.12 -11.07
N ARG A 80 1.31 16.22 -12.10
CA ARG A 80 0.92 16.14 -13.51
C ARG A 80 1.57 14.94 -14.19
N GLU A 81 1.03 14.56 -15.34
CA GLU A 81 1.61 13.50 -16.16
C GLU A 81 3.07 13.85 -16.53
N GLY A 82 3.99 12.93 -16.26
CA GLY A 82 5.42 13.12 -16.50
C GLY A 82 6.22 13.71 -15.33
N ASP A 83 5.58 14.10 -14.23
CA ASP A 83 6.29 14.57 -13.03
C ASP A 83 7.04 13.43 -12.33
N ARG A 84 8.27 13.71 -11.89
CA ARG A 84 9.04 12.78 -11.05
C ARG A 84 8.57 12.87 -9.60
N VAL A 85 7.96 11.80 -9.11
CA VAL A 85 7.50 11.68 -7.73
C VAL A 85 8.51 10.92 -6.87
N GLN A 86 8.64 11.33 -5.60
CA GLN A 86 9.44 10.62 -4.60
C GLN A 86 8.56 9.76 -3.70
N ALA A 87 9.16 8.74 -3.07
CA ALA A 87 8.46 7.95 -2.06
C ALA A 87 7.95 8.86 -0.93
N ASN A 88 6.72 8.62 -0.45
CA ASN A 88 6.00 9.42 0.55
C ASN A 88 5.56 10.83 0.11
N GLN A 89 5.73 11.20 -1.15
CA GLN A 89 5.17 12.45 -1.67
C GLN A 89 3.64 12.35 -1.79
N ILE A 90 2.92 13.38 -1.33
CA ILE A 90 1.47 13.45 -1.47
C ILE A 90 1.15 13.72 -2.95
N VAL A 91 0.63 12.70 -3.63
CA VAL A 91 0.24 12.75 -5.04
C VAL A 91 -1.18 13.31 -5.19
N ALA A 92 -2.10 12.80 -4.36
CA ALA A 92 -3.52 13.12 -4.37
C ALA A 92 -4.04 13.25 -2.94
N ARG A 93 -4.99 14.17 -2.73
CA ARG A 93 -5.72 14.35 -1.47
C ARG A 93 -7.20 14.06 -1.74
N LEU A 94 -7.75 13.14 -0.95
CA LEU A 94 -9.18 12.85 -0.96
C LEU A 94 -9.91 13.84 -0.04
N ASP A 95 -11.19 14.09 -0.31
CA ASP A 95 -12.04 14.97 0.49
C ASP A 95 -12.15 14.42 1.92
N PRO A 96 -11.62 15.14 2.93
CA PRO A 96 -11.62 14.67 4.30
C PRO A 96 -12.99 14.80 4.97
N THR A 97 -13.98 15.48 4.37
CA THR A 97 -15.22 15.87 5.05
C THR A 97 -16.01 14.67 5.56
N ARG A 98 -16.15 13.61 4.75
CA ARG A 98 -16.83 12.37 5.18
C ARG A 98 -16.08 11.63 6.29
N LEU A 99 -14.75 11.50 6.15
CA LEU A 99 -13.92 10.80 7.13
C LEU A 99 -13.87 11.58 8.46
N ALA A 100 -13.72 12.90 8.41
CA ALA A 100 -13.72 13.76 9.58
C ALA A 100 -15.05 13.70 10.33
N SER A 101 -16.18 13.64 9.61
CA SER A 101 -17.51 13.52 10.21
C SER A 101 -17.68 12.18 10.94
N SER A 102 -17.25 11.08 10.31
CA SER A 102 -17.31 9.73 10.92
C SER A 102 -16.42 9.62 12.16
N VAL A 103 -15.20 10.18 12.12
CA VAL A 103 -14.29 10.22 13.26
C VAL A 103 -14.88 11.06 14.40
N GLY A 104 -15.47 12.21 14.07
CA GLY A 104 -16.15 13.06 15.05
C GLY A 104 -17.32 12.36 15.74
N GLU A 105 -18.18 11.67 14.99
CA GLU A 105 -19.30 10.90 15.53
C GLU A 105 -18.83 9.76 16.43
N SER A 106 -17.82 8.99 15.99
CA SER A 106 -17.26 7.89 16.76
C SER A 106 -16.63 8.37 18.07
N ALA A 107 -15.89 9.47 18.02
CA ALA A 107 -15.32 10.10 19.21
C ALA A 107 -16.39 10.61 20.18
N ALA A 108 -17.50 11.18 19.66
CA ALA A 108 -18.63 11.61 20.49
C ALA A 108 -19.33 10.42 21.16
N LYS A 109 -19.59 9.33 20.42
CA LYS A 109 -20.16 8.09 20.97
C LYS A 109 -19.26 7.49 22.04
N TYR A 110 -17.94 7.43 21.79
CA TYR A 110 -16.97 6.95 22.77
C TYR A 110 -17.04 7.72 24.08
N ARG A 111 -17.05 9.06 24.04
CA ARG A 111 -17.15 9.91 25.23
C ARG A 111 -18.48 9.72 25.96
N ALA A 112 -19.59 9.64 25.23
CA ALA A 112 -20.91 9.41 25.81
C ALA A 112 -20.96 8.05 26.53
N SER A 113 -20.46 6.98 25.90
CA SER A 113 -20.37 5.65 26.52
C SER A 113 -19.44 5.63 27.74
N LEU A 114 -18.31 6.34 27.69
CA LEU A 114 -17.40 6.46 28.82
C LEU A 114 -18.04 7.17 30.00
N ALA A 115 -18.76 8.27 29.76
CA ALA A 115 -19.47 9.02 30.78
C ALA A 115 -20.61 8.18 31.40
N SER A 116 -21.39 7.50 30.56
CA SER A 116 -22.44 6.58 30.99
C SER A 116 -21.87 5.40 31.80
N SER A 117 -20.72 4.84 31.40
CA SER A 117 -20.05 3.79 32.17
C SER A 117 -19.64 4.28 33.54
N ALA A 118 -19.01 5.44 33.64
CA ALA A 118 -18.61 6.02 34.93
C ALA A 118 -19.82 6.25 35.84
N ARG A 119 -20.93 6.76 35.29
CA ARG A 119 -22.20 6.91 36.02
C ARG A 119 -22.74 5.57 36.49
N LEU A 120 -22.84 4.58 35.62
CA LEU A 120 -23.40 3.26 35.96
C LEU A 120 -22.54 2.54 37.01
N THR A 121 -21.21 2.65 36.93
CA THR A 121 -20.32 2.11 37.97
C THR A 121 -20.57 2.81 39.31
N ALA A 122 -20.75 4.13 39.33
CA ALA A 122 -21.11 4.86 40.54
C ALA A 122 -22.48 4.46 41.10
N GLU A 123 -23.48 4.21 40.24
CA GLU A 123 -24.82 3.74 40.63
C GLU A 123 -24.79 2.33 41.22
N VAL A 124 -24.02 1.40 40.61
CA VAL A 124 -23.96 0.00 41.05
C VAL A 124 -23.13 -0.18 42.32
N SER A 125 -22.02 0.56 42.44
CA SER A 125 -21.12 0.45 43.59
C SER A 125 -21.50 1.38 44.76
N ASP A 126 -22.57 2.17 44.62
CA ASP A 126 -22.99 3.22 45.55
C ASP A 126 -21.84 4.18 45.94
N LEU A 127 -20.97 4.46 44.96
CA LEU A 127 -19.82 5.33 45.12
C LEU A 127 -20.16 6.75 44.65
N PRO A 128 -19.44 7.78 45.14
CA PRO A 128 -19.58 9.13 44.62
C PRO A 128 -19.18 9.16 43.13
N LEU A 129 -19.96 9.91 42.35
CA LEU A 129 -19.75 10.06 40.91
C LEU A 129 -18.40 10.73 40.63
N ALA A 130 -17.51 9.99 39.97
CA ALA A 130 -16.21 10.47 39.52
C ALA A 130 -16.05 10.15 38.03
N PHE A 131 -15.74 11.17 37.23
CA PHE A 131 -15.47 11.01 35.81
C PHE A 131 -13.96 10.94 35.57
N PRO A 132 -13.52 10.12 34.61
CA PRO A 132 -12.11 10.03 34.25
C PRO A 132 -11.63 11.29 33.51
N ALA A 133 -10.32 11.54 33.53
CA ALA A 133 -9.73 12.79 33.08
C ALA A 133 -9.93 13.07 31.58
N GLU A 134 -10.19 12.04 30.76
CA GLU A 134 -10.43 12.22 29.32
C GLU A 134 -11.72 13.02 29.03
N LEU A 135 -12.66 13.09 29.98
CA LEU A 135 -13.92 13.82 29.84
C LEU A 135 -13.84 15.29 30.28
N ASN A 136 -12.74 15.75 30.86
CA ASN A 136 -12.59 17.13 31.39
C ASN A 136 -12.83 18.23 30.33
N GLY A 137 -12.60 17.93 29.05
CA GLY A 137 -12.88 18.86 27.95
C GLY A 137 -14.37 19.01 27.58
N TRP A 138 -15.27 18.27 28.23
CA TRP A 138 -16.71 18.20 27.90
C TRP A 138 -17.57 18.44 29.15
N PRO A 139 -17.55 19.65 29.74
CA PRO A 139 -18.26 19.95 30.98
C PRO A 139 -19.78 19.78 30.84
N ASP A 140 -20.35 20.07 29.67
CA ASP A 140 -21.78 19.92 29.42
C ASP A 140 -22.25 18.46 29.50
N LEU A 141 -21.42 17.53 28.99
CA LEU A 141 -21.70 16.09 29.06
C LEU A 141 -21.64 15.60 30.51
N ILE A 142 -20.61 16.02 31.25
CA ILE A 142 -20.46 15.72 32.68
C ILE A 142 -21.66 16.26 33.47
N ALA A 143 -22.09 17.50 33.21
CA ALA A 143 -23.23 18.11 33.88
C ALA A 143 -24.55 17.41 33.55
N ALA A 144 -24.75 16.97 32.30
CA ALA A 144 -25.91 16.18 31.90
C ALA A 144 -25.97 14.83 32.64
N GLU A 145 -24.87 14.07 32.64
CA GLU A 145 -24.81 12.77 33.31
C GLU A 145 -24.91 12.91 34.84
N THR A 146 -24.33 13.97 35.42
CA THR A 146 -24.46 14.25 36.86
C THR A 146 -25.90 14.55 37.26
N ARG A 147 -26.65 15.30 36.45
CA ARG A 147 -28.07 15.54 36.69
C ARG A 147 -28.88 14.25 36.62
N LEU A 148 -28.58 13.40 35.63
CA LEU A 148 -29.25 12.11 35.47
C LEU A 148 -28.99 11.19 36.68
N TYR A 149 -27.73 11.10 37.12
CA TYR A 149 -27.33 10.35 38.32
C TYR A 149 -28.11 10.80 39.56
N LYS A 150 -28.13 12.12 39.84
CA LYS A 150 -28.83 12.67 41.01
C LYS A 150 -30.32 12.40 40.96
N SER A 151 -30.94 12.57 39.79
CA SER A 151 -32.37 12.31 39.58
C SER A 151 -32.74 10.85 39.87
N ARG A 152 -31.95 9.90 39.33
CA ARG A 152 -32.18 8.47 39.56
C ARG A 152 -32.01 8.08 41.01
N ARG A 153 -30.99 8.61 41.68
CA ARG A 153 -30.74 8.30 43.10
C ARG A 153 -31.85 8.85 44.01
N ALA A 154 -32.36 10.05 43.70
CA ALA A 154 -33.52 10.60 44.40
C ALA A 154 -34.76 9.74 44.19
N GLN A 155 -35.06 9.36 42.94
CA GLN A 155 -36.21 8.51 42.63
C GLN A 155 -36.15 7.14 43.32
N LEU A 156 -34.96 6.54 43.40
CA LEU A 156 -34.75 5.28 44.13
C LEU A 156 -35.02 5.45 45.62
N ALA A 157 -34.51 6.52 46.23
CA ALA A 157 -34.74 6.81 47.64
C ALA A 157 -36.22 7.09 47.96
N ASP A 158 -36.91 7.83 47.08
CA ASP A 158 -38.34 8.10 47.20
C ASP A 158 -39.16 6.81 47.13
N THR A 159 -38.83 5.93 46.17
CA THR A 159 -39.50 4.62 46.01
C THR A 159 -39.28 3.74 47.23
N GLU A 160 -38.06 3.74 47.79
CA GLU A 160 -37.76 2.98 49.01
C GLU A 160 -38.54 3.49 50.22
N ALA A 161 -38.66 4.82 50.36
CA ALA A 161 -39.47 5.43 51.42
C ALA A 161 -40.95 5.04 51.30
N GLU A 162 -41.51 5.15 50.09
CA GLU A 162 -42.91 4.78 49.82
C GLU A 162 -43.20 3.31 50.14
N LEU A 163 -42.31 2.39 49.73
CA LEU A 163 -42.45 0.96 50.04
C LEU A 163 -42.37 0.67 51.54
N ARG A 164 -41.51 1.38 52.28
CA ARG A 164 -41.42 1.25 53.74
C ARG A 164 -42.71 1.73 54.43
N ASP A 165 -43.29 2.84 53.96
CA ASP A 165 -44.54 3.38 54.48
C ASP A 165 -45.73 2.44 54.20
N ALA A 166 -45.75 1.83 53.00
CA ALA A 166 -46.74 0.82 52.65
C ALA A 166 -46.65 -0.42 53.57
N LEU A 167 -45.44 -0.93 53.81
CA LEU A 167 -45.21 -2.05 54.74
C LEU A 167 -45.65 -1.71 56.17
N ALA A 168 -45.33 -0.50 56.66
CA ALA A 168 -45.76 -0.06 57.97
C ALA A 168 -47.30 0.00 58.09
N SER A 169 -47.97 0.47 57.04
CA SER A 169 -49.43 0.55 56.98
C SER A 169 -50.09 -0.83 56.98
N VAL A 170 -49.60 -1.75 56.15
CA VAL A 170 -50.09 -3.15 56.09
C VAL A 170 -49.89 -3.87 57.43
N ASN A 171 -48.73 -3.70 58.07
CA ASN A 171 -48.48 -4.29 59.40
C ASN A 171 -49.42 -3.75 60.48
N LYS A 172 -49.79 -2.47 60.38
CA LYS A 172 -50.76 -1.84 61.29
C LYS A 172 -52.15 -2.43 61.11
N GLU A 173 -52.60 -2.63 59.85
CA GLU A 173 -53.87 -3.29 59.54
C GLU A 173 -53.89 -4.73 60.05
N LEU A 174 -52.82 -5.51 59.81
CA LEU A 174 -52.71 -6.88 60.30
C LEU A 174 -52.81 -6.97 61.82
N THR A 175 -52.19 -6.02 62.54
CA THR A 175 -52.26 -5.98 64.00
C THR A 175 -53.67 -5.68 64.50
N ILE A 176 -54.45 -4.88 63.76
CA ILE A 176 -55.85 -4.59 64.08
C ILE A 176 -56.70 -5.82 63.81
N THR A 177 -56.57 -6.46 62.65
CA THR A 177 -57.35 -7.66 62.29
C THR A 177 -57.05 -8.83 63.22
N GLN A 178 -55.79 -9.08 63.56
CA GLN A 178 -55.41 -10.12 64.53
C GLN A 178 -55.97 -9.85 65.93
N ARG A 179 -56.07 -8.58 66.34
CA ARG A 179 -56.73 -8.22 67.60
C ARG A 179 -58.23 -8.48 67.56
N LEU A 180 -58.89 -8.15 66.45
CA LEU A 180 -60.32 -8.38 66.23
C LEU A 180 -60.68 -9.87 66.16
N GLU A 181 -59.81 -10.69 65.55
CA GLU A 181 -59.93 -12.15 65.54
C GLU A 181 -59.80 -12.71 66.97
N LYS A 182 -58.73 -12.36 67.69
CA LYS A 182 -58.50 -12.85 69.07
C LYS A 182 -59.58 -12.40 70.06
N SER A 183 -60.22 -11.26 69.84
CA SER A 183 -61.31 -10.79 70.70
C SER A 183 -62.68 -11.43 70.35
N GLY A 184 -62.75 -12.36 69.39
CA GLY A 184 -63.98 -13.07 69.03
C GLY A 184 -65.04 -12.20 68.34
N ALA A 185 -64.70 -10.98 67.94
CA ALA A 185 -65.65 -10.00 67.38
C ALA A 185 -65.99 -10.28 65.90
N ALA A 186 -65.33 -11.26 65.28
CA ALA A 186 -65.53 -11.63 63.88
C ALA A 186 -66.49 -12.81 63.66
N SER A 187 -67.01 -13.46 64.72
CA SER A 187 -67.82 -14.70 64.60
C SER A 187 -69.31 -14.57 64.96
N HIS A 188 -69.86 -13.36 65.03
CA HIS A 188 -71.27 -13.15 65.32
C HIS A 188 -71.94 -12.19 64.31
N VAL A 189 -72.15 -12.69 63.10
CA VAL A 189 -73.32 -12.41 62.23
C VAL A 189 -73.66 -13.71 61.52
#